data_AF-A0A920U6L5-F1
#
_entry.id   AF-A0A920U6L5-F1
#
_cell.length_a   1.000
_cell.length_b   1.000
_cell.length_c   1.000
_cell.angle_alpha   90.00
_cell.angle_beta   90.00
_cell.angle_gamma   90.00
#
_symmetry.space_group_name_H-M   'P 1'
#
loop_
_entity.id
_entity.type
_entity.pdbx_description
1 polymer ?
#
loop_
_entity_poly.entity_id
_entity_poly.type
_entity_poly.pdbx_seq_one_letter_code
_entity_poly.pdbx_strand_id
1 'polypeptide(L)'
;MTAKPEYINLLNDIRLQEHRAGVYLEAWAQKTANVKLKDCLSFVAAREYSHGDIFDRRIRELGFETESIEDPDFEEKIRVVTSEISDAEKITWLKEARLRQPTPSVRDRYEAATNDESVDPLTRSLLRWFTDVENDSVVYMGEVYGEIEKTGQ
;
A
#
# COMPACT_ATOMS: atom_id res chain seq x y z
N MET A 1 5.45 -32.93 -2.41
CA MET A 1 5.32 -31.47 -2.59
C MET A 1 4.35 -30.97 -1.55
N THR A 2 4.78 -30.07 -0.67
CA THR A 2 3.89 -29.43 0.30
C THR A 2 2.95 -28.50 -0.46
N ALA A 3 1.64 -28.58 -0.20
CA ALA A 3 0.69 -27.67 -0.83
C ALA A 3 1.04 -26.21 -0.47
N LYS A 4 0.88 -25.27 -1.43
CA LYS A 4 1.10 -23.83 -1.21
C LYS A 4 0.15 -23.35 -0.10
N PRO A 5 0.65 -22.87 1.04
CA PRO A 5 -0.22 -22.31 2.08
C PRO A 5 -0.97 -21.07 1.56
N GLU A 6 -2.21 -20.87 2.00
CA GLU A 6 -3.05 -19.75 1.55
C GLU A 6 -2.40 -18.38 1.84
N TYR A 7 -1.67 -18.26 2.95
CA TYR A 7 -1.02 -17.00 3.31
C TYR A 7 0.07 -16.59 2.31
N ILE A 8 0.62 -17.49 1.49
CA ILE A 8 1.56 -17.12 0.42
C ILE A 8 0.89 -16.23 -0.63
N ASN A 9 -0.37 -16.53 -0.99
CA ASN A 9 -1.13 -15.68 -1.90
C ASN A 9 -1.36 -14.29 -1.28
N LEU A 10 -1.69 -14.25 0.01
CA LEU A 10 -1.80 -12.99 0.76
C LEU A 10 -0.50 -12.18 0.75
N LEU A 11 0.66 -12.80 0.98
CA LEU A 11 1.94 -12.10 0.91
C LEU A 11 2.20 -11.53 -0.49
N ASN A 12 1.83 -12.26 -1.54
CA ASN A 12 1.98 -11.77 -2.91
C ASN A 12 1.00 -10.62 -3.23
N ASP A 13 -0.22 -10.68 -2.69
CA ASP A 13 -1.19 -9.58 -2.80
C ASP A 13 -0.64 -8.31 -2.14
N ILE A 14 -0.10 -8.41 -0.92
CA ILE A 14 0.53 -7.28 -0.20
C ILE A 14 1.70 -6.75 -1.04
N ARG A 15 2.67 -7.61 -1.38
CA ARG A 15 3.84 -7.25 -2.21
C ARG A 15 3.49 -6.40 -3.43
N LEU A 16 2.47 -6.83 -4.19
CA LEU A 16 2.02 -6.14 -5.39
C LEU A 16 1.31 -4.81 -5.08
N GLN A 17 0.46 -4.77 -4.05
CA GLN A 17 -0.26 -3.55 -3.66
C GLN A 17 0.69 -2.48 -3.15
N GLU A 18 1.61 -2.85 -2.26
CA GLU A 18 2.64 -1.95 -1.71
C GLU A 18 3.51 -1.39 -2.82
N HIS A 19 4.06 -2.25 -3.70
CA HIS A 19 4.90 -1.75 -4.80
C HIS A 19 4.15 -0.76 -5.70
N ARG A 20 2.86 -1.01 -5.99
CA ARG A 20 2.02 -0.08 -6.76
C ARG A 20 1.73 1.22 -6.02
N ALA A 21 1.51 1.14 -4.71
CA ALA A 21 1.35 2.31 -3.87
C ALA A 21 2.58 3.21 -3.93
N GLY A 22 3.78 2.61 -3.84
CA GLY A 22 5.05 3.31 -4.07
C GLY A 22 5.06 4.08 -5.38
N VAL A 23 4.71 3.42 -6.49
CA VAL A 23 4.71 4.05 -7.82
C VAL A 23 3.74 5.23 -7.92
N TYR A 24 2.47 5.07 -7.53
CA TYR A 24 1.52 6.18 -7.71
C TYR A 24 1.74 7.31 -6.70
N LEU A 25 2.24 7.03 -5.49
CA LEU A 25 2.57 8.07 -4.51
C LEU A 25 3.80 8.87 -4.95
N GLU A 26 4.82 8.20 -5.48
CA GLU A 26 5.99 8.85 -6.05
C GLU A 26 5.61 9.72 -7.26
N ALA A 27 4.79 9.19 -8.17
CA ALA A 27 4.30 9.94 -9.33
C ALA A 27 3.53 11.21 -8.89
N TRP A 28 2.73 11.12 -7.84
CA TRP A 28 2.04 12.28 -7.28
C TRP A 28 3.03 13.27 -6.64
N ALA A 29 4.00 12.78 -5.88
CA ALA A 29 5.03 13.61 -5.25
C ALA A 29 5.82 14.43 -6.29
N GLN A 30 6.06 13.87 -7.47
CA GLN A 30 6.70 14.55 -8.59
C GLN A 30 5.81 15.60 -9.25
N LYS A 31 4.48 15.50 -9.10
CA LYS A 31 3.48 16.37 -9.74
C LYS A 31 3.04 17.54 -8.86
N THR A 32 2.90 17.34 -7.55
CA THR A 32 2.42 18.39 -6.64
C THR A 32 3.44 19.53 -6.49
N ALA A 33 2.94 20.76 -6.37
CA ALA A 33 3.74 21.93 -6.00
C ALA A 33 3.78 22.17 -4.48
N ASN A 34 2.96 21.47 -3.70
CA ASN A 34 2.93 21.61 -2.25
C ASN A 34 4.10 20.84 -1.63
N VAL A 35 5.05 21.57 -1.04
CA VAL A 35 6.29 20.99 -0.49
C VAL A 35 6.02 19.98 0.62
N LYS A 36 5.08 20.26 1.54
CA LYS A 36 4.74 19.33 2.62
C LYS A 36 4.14 18.04 2.09
N LEU A 37 3.22 18.15 1.13
CA LEU A 37 2.61 17.00 0.49
C LEU A 37 3.64 16.18 -0.28
N LYS A 38 4.52 16.85 -1.03
CA LYS A 38 5.62 16.19 -1.73
C LYS A 38 6.51 15.38 -0.78
N ASP A 39 6.93 15.97 0.33
CA ASP A 39 7.80 15.30 1.31
C ASP A 39 7.07 14.10 1.94
N CYS A 40 5.80 14.28 2.30
CA CYS A 40 4.95 13.22 2.83
C CYS A 40 4.82 12.04 1.86
N LEU A 41 4.43 12.31 0.61
CA LEU A 41 4.22 11.29 -0.42
C LEU A 41 5.53 10.58 -0.76
N SER A 42 6.64 11.30 -0.87
CA SER A 42 7.96 10.71 -1.16
C SER A 42 8.40 9.78 -0.03
N PHE A 43 8.18 10.18 1.22
CA PHE A 43 8.52 9.36 2.37
C PHE A 43 7.68 8.09 2.44
N VAL A 44 6.36 8.21 2.26
CA VAL A 44 5.47 7.04 2.28
C VAL A 44 5.78 6.13 1.09
N ALA A 45 5.96 6.67 -0.12
CA ALA A 45 6.36 5.87 -1.28
C ALA A 45 7.61 5.00 -1.02
N ALA A 46 8.61 5.55 -0.31
CA ALA A 46 9.79 4.78 0.07
C ALA A 46 9.48 3.63 1.05
N ARG A 47 8.52 3.80 1.95
CA ARG A 47 8.00 2.72 2.80
C ARG A 47 7.32 1.65 1.97
N GLU A 48 6.40 2.05 1.10
CA GLU A 48 5.65 1.15 0.22
C GLU A 48 6.58 0.28 -0.65
N TYR A 49 7.64 0.88 -1.23
CA TYR A 49 8.64 0.11 -1.96
C TYR A 49 9.38 -0.89 -1.05
N SER A 50 9.77 -0.45 0.15
CA SER A 50 10.43 -1.31 1.14
C SER A 50 9.53 -2.46 1.60
N HIS A 51 8.23 -2.21 1.75
CA HIS A 51 7.22 -3.23 2.05
C HIS A 51 7.09 -4.23 0.91
N GLY A 52 7.00 -3.77 -0.33
CA GLY A 52 7.04 -4.63 -1.52
C GLY A 52 8.26 -5.57 -1.50
N ASP A 53 9.45 -5.01 -1.30
CA ASP A 53 10.70 -5.77 -1.31
C ASP A 53 10.81 -6.78 -0.15
N ILE A 54 10.34 -6.43 1.06
CA ILE A 54 10.42 -7.35 2.20
C ILE A 54 9.45 -8.53 2.06
N PHE A 55 8.26 -8.31 1.48
CA PHE A 55 7.30 -9.39 1.21
C PHE A 55 7.74 -10.27 0.04
N ASP A 56 8.31 -9.69 -1.02
CA ASP A 56 8.99 -10.45 -2.08
C ASP A 56 10.04 -11.40 -1.49
N ARG A 57 10.95 -10.85 -0.69
CA ARG A 57 11.99 -11.62 -0.01
C ARG A 57 11.39 -12.71 0.88
N ARG A 58 10.34 -12.40 1.66
CA ARG A 58 9.72 -13.37 2.57
C ARG A 58 9.12 -14.57 1.83
N ILE A 59 8.47 -14.33 0.69
CA ILE A 59 7.92 -15.39 -0.17
C ILE A 59 9.04 -16.33 -0.65
N ARG A 60 10.18 -15.77 -1.08
CA ARG A 60 11.35 -16.56 -1.52
C ARG A 60 12.00 -17.34 -0.37
N GLU A 61 12.09 -16.74 0.82
CA GLU A 61 12.59 -17.44 2.02
C GLU A 61 11.72 -18.65 2.40
N LEU A 62 10.43 -18.63 2.07
CA LEU A 62 9.50 -19.73 2.27
C LEU A 62 9.57 -20.79 1.16
N GLY A 63 10.42 -20.60 0.15
CA GLY A 63 10.64 -21.54 -0.96
C GLY A 63 9.60 -21.43 -2.08
N PHE A 64 8.92 -20.29 -2.20
CA PHE A 64 7.94 -20.03 -3.25
C PHE A 64 8.40 -18.91 -4.20
N GLU A 65 7.88 -18.92 -5.41
CA GLU A 65 8.05 -17.84 -6.39
C GLU A 65 6.95 -16.80 -6.24
N THR A 66 7.28 -15.54 -6.55
CA THR A 66 6.30 -14.45 -6.60
C THR A 66 5.55 -14.45 -7.92
N GLU A 67 4.29 -14.03 -7.89
CA GLU A 67 3.41 -13.98 -9.06
C GLU A 67 3.11 -12.51 -9.41
N SER A 68 3.07 -12.20 -10.71
CA SER A 68 2.61 -10.92 -11.19
C SER A 68 1.12 -11.01 -11.52
N ILE A 69 0.32 -10.20 -10.84
CA ILE A 69 -1.14 -10.15 -11.03
C ILE A 69 -1.50 -8.72 -11.41
N GLU A 70 -2.05 -8.49 -12.59
CA GLU A 70 -2.47 -7.16 -13.03
C GLU A 70 -3.49 -6.53 -12.08
N ASP A 71 -3.37 -5.21 -11.84
CA ASP A 71 -4.41 -4.41 -11.18
C ASP A 71 -5.10 -3.57 -12.25
N PRO A 72 -6.37 -3.86 -12.60
CA PRO A 72 -7.09 -3.16 -13.65
C PRO A 72 -7.28 -1.67 -13.37
N ASP A 73 -7.21 -1.24 -12.11
CA ASP A 73 -7.39 0.15 -11.70
C ASP A 73 -6.06 0.92 -11.61
N PHE A 74 -4.91 0.26 -11.81
CA PHE A 74 -3.60 0.87 -11.59
C PHE A 74 -3.32 2.02 -12.56
N GLU A 75 -3.59 1.82 -13.85
CA GLU A 75 -3.39 2.87 -14.86
C GLU A 75 -4.27 4.10 -14.59
N GLU A 76 -5.50 3.87 -14.13
CA GLU A 76 -6.43 4.93 -13.77
C GLU A 76 -5.94 5.72 -12.55
N LYS A 77 -5.41 5.05 -11.51
CA LYS A 77 -4.79 5.71 -10.35
C LYS A 77 -3.64 6.62 -10.80
N ILE A 78 -2.75 6.11 -11.65
CA ILE A 78 -1.63 6.89 -12.20
C ILE A 78 -2.14 8.10 -12.98
N ARG A 79 -3.14 7.91 -13.84
CA ARG A 79 -3.76 8.99 -14.61
C ARG A 79 -4.30 10.10 -13.71
N VAL A 80 -5.00 9.75 -12.62
CA VAL A 80 -5.55 10.73 -11.68
C VAL A 80 -4.45 11.50 -10.94
N VAL A 81 -3.49 10.80 -10.33
CA VAL A 81 -2.48 11.47 -9.50
C VAL A 81 -1.51 12.35 -10.30
N THR A 82 -1.31 12.03 -11.57
CA THR A 82 -0.48 12.82 -12.51
C THR A 82 -1.26 13.92 -13.24
N SER A 83 -2.58 13.99 -13.10
CA SER A 83 -3.41 15.01 -13.75
C SER A 83 -3.25 16.42 -13.15
N GLU A 84 -3.88 17.40 -13.80
CA GLU A 84 -3.88 18.81 -13.40
C GLU A 84 -4.98 19.19 -12.39
N ILE A 85 -5.81 18.23 -11.94
CA ILE A 85 -6.79 18.49 -10.89
C ILE A 85 -6.06 18.80 -9.57
N SER A 86 -6.73 19.48 -8.64
CA SER A 86 -6.16 19.86 -7.34
C SER A 86 -5.74 18.64 -6.51
N ASP A 87 -4.84 18.85 -5.55
CA ASP A 87 -4.44 17.76 -4.65
C ASP A 87 -5.62 17.31 -3.78
N ALA A 88 -6.50 18.22 -3.36
CA ALA A 88 -7.76 17.92 -2.68
C ALA A 88 -8.70 17.02 -3.50
N GLU A 89 -8.81 17.27 -4.82
CA GLU A 89 -9.60 16.40 -5.71
C GLU A 89 -8.97 15.02 -5.86
N LYS A 90 -7.63 14.92 -5.94
CA LYS A 90 -6.91 13.63 -5.94
C LYS A 90 -7.11 12.85 -4.64
N ILE A 91 -7.04 13.53 -3.49
CA ILE A 91 -7.31 12.93 -2.16
C ILE A 91 -8.73 12.36 -2.13
N THR A 92 -9.72 13.15 -2.55
CA THR A 92 -11.13 12.75 -2.59
C THR A 92 -11.31 11.51 -3.45
N TRP A 93 -10.76 11.53 -4.66
CA TRP A 93 -10.85 10.42 -5.59
C TRP A 93 -10.22 9.12 -5.02
N LEU A 94 -9.05 9.21 -4.37
CA LEU A 94 -8.40 8.06 -3.75
C LEU A 94 -9.21 7.49 -2.57
N LYS A 95 -9.83 8.35 -1.75
CA LYS A 95 -10.72 7.93 -0.67
C LYS A 95 -11.94 7.18 -1.23
N GLU A 96 -12.56 7.69 -2.30
CA GLU A 96 -13.68 7.02 -2.97
C GLU A 96 -13.27 5.71 -3.66
N ALA A 97 -12.09 5.66 -4.27
CA ALA A 97 -11.53 4.43 -4.83
C ALA A 97 -11.34 3.36 -3.75
N ARG A 98 -10.85 3.72 -2.56
CA ARG A 98 -10.71 2.80 -1.42
C ARG A 98 -12.04 2.23 -0.96
N LEU A 99 -13.12 3.03 -0.96
CA LEU A 99 -14.46 2.57 -0.57
C LEU A 99 -15.08 1.56 -1.55
N ARG A 100 -14.57 1.48 -2.79
CA ARG A 100 -15.03 0.52 -3.81
C ARG A 100 -14.29 -0.82 -3.75
N GLN A 101 -13.27 -0.95 -2.91
CA GLN A 101 -12.51 -2.19 -2.82
C GLN A 101 -13.34 -3.35 -2.24
N PRO A 102 -13.11 -4.59 -2.70
CA PRO A 102 -13.78 -5.77 -2.14
C PRO A 102 -13.53 -5.91 -0.63
N THR A 103 -14.53 -6.44 0.08
CA THR A 103 -14.43 -6.84 1.48
C THR A 103 -14.39 -8.38 1.57
N PRO A 104 -13.47 -9.00 2.35
CA PRO A 104 -12.46 -8.35 3.18
C PRO A 104 -11.35 -7.71 2.33
N SER A 105 -10.88 -6.54 2.76
CA SER A 105 -9.73 -5.87 2.16
C SER A 105 -8.45 -6.66 2.43
N VAL A 106 -7.36 -6.35 1.70
CA VAL A 106 -6.05 -6.95 2.00
C VAL A 106 -5.60 -6.63 3.42
N ARG A 107 -5.97 -5.45 3.91
CA ARG A 107 -5.75 -5.05 5.30
C ARG A 107 -6.45 -5.95 6.30
N ASP A 108 -7.74 -6.19 6.13
CA ASP A 108 -8.49 -7.10 7.00
C ASP A 108 -7.86 -8.51 7.01
N ARG A 109 -7.41 -8.96 5.82
CA ARG A 109 -6.77 -10.28 5.66
C ARG A 109 -5.41 -10.35 6.36
N TYR A 110 -4.55 -9.33 6.24
CA TYR A 110 -3.25 -9.35 6.90
C TYR A 110 -3.35 -9.15 8.42
N GLU A 111 -4.31 -8.35 8.89
CA GLU A 111 -4.58 -8.18 10.32
C GLU A 111 -5.05 -9.52 10.94
N ALA A 112 -5.95 -10.25 10.27
CA ALA A 112 -6.35 -11.59 10.70
C ALA A 112 -5.15 -12.57 10.73
N ALA A 113 -4.31 -12.54 9.70
CA ALA A 113 -3.14 -13.40 9.59
C ALA A 113 -2.08 -13.16 10.69
N THR A 114 -2.07 -12.00 11.35
CA THR A 114 -1.16 -11.74 12.50
C THR A 114 -1.42 -12.65 13.70
N ASN A 115 -2.62 -13.23 13.80
CA ASN A 115 -3.07 -14.10 14.89
C ASN A 115 -3.36 -15.54 14.44
N ASP A 116 -3.21 -15.86 13.15
CA ASP A 116 -3.49 -17.18 12.60
C ASP A 116 -2.34 -18.16 12.91
N GLU A 117 -2.65 -19.21 13.69
CA GLU A 117 -1.67 -20.23 14.08
C GLU A 117 -1.10 -21.03 12.90
N SER A 118 -1.79 -21.06 11.76
CA SER A 118 -1.34 -21.73 10.52
C SER A 118 -0.24 -20.96 9.77
N VAL A 119 -0.08 -19.66 10.04
CA VAL A 119 1.00 -18.81 9.52
C VAL A 119 2.26 -19.06 10.36
N ASP A 120 3.45 -19.10 9.75
CA ASP A 120 4.65 -19.32 10.56
C ASP A 120 4.96 -18.11 11.48
N PRO A 121 5.63 -18.32 12.64
CA PRO A 121 5.86 -17.25 13.62
C PRO A 121 6.63 -16.03 13.09
N LEU A 122 7.55 -16.23 12.14
CA LEU A 122 8.33 -15.15 11.57
C LEU A 122 7.46 -14.30 10.63
N THR A 123 6.65 -14.95 9.78
CA THR A 123 5.69 -14.24 8.93
C THR A 123 4.65 -13.49 9.76
N ARG A 124 4.12 -14.07 10.84
CA ARG A 124 3.23 -13.31 11.75
C ARG A 124 3.90 -12.08 12.36
N SER A 125 5.18 -12.17 12.69
CA SER A 125 5.93 -11.04 13.26
C SER A 125 6.18 -9.96 12.22
N LEU A 126 6.48 -10.34 10.97
CA LEU A 126 6.57 -9.42 9.85
C LEU A 126 5.25 -8.70 9.61
N LEU A 127 4.13 -9.44 9.58
CA LEU A 127 2.80 -8.86 9.39
C LEU A 127 2.43 -7.88 10.49
N ARG A 128 2.75 -8.16 11.77
CA ARG A 128 2.52 -7.22 12.87
C ARG A 128 3.33 -5.93 12.71
N TRP A 129 4.63 -6.05 12.44
CA TRP A 129 5.49 -4.90 12.19
C TRP A 129 4.98 -4.07 11.01
N PHE A 130 4.59 -4.74 9.93
CA PHE A 130 4.00 -4.10 8.76
C PHE A 130 2.71 -3.35 9.13
N THR A 131 1.77 -3.96 9.87
CA THR A 131 0.56 -3.28 10.36
C THR A 131 0.89 -2.02 11.17
N ASP A 132 1.92 -2.07 12.02
CA ASP A 132 2.33 -0.91 12.83
C ASP A 132 2.88 0.23 11.94
N VAL A 133 3.69 -0.09 10.94
CA VAL A 133 4.21 0.91 9.98
C VAL A 133 3.10 1.47 9.09
N GLU A 134 2.17 0.64 8.65
CA GLU A 134 0.98 1.06 7.89
C GLU A 134 0.12 2.04 8.68
N ASN A 135 -0.08 1.78 9.97
CA ASN A 135 -0.80 2.68 10.86
C ASN A 135 -0.10 4.03 11.00
N ASP A 136 1.23 4.02 11.16
CA ASP A 136 2.03 5.23 11.25
C ASP A 136 1.97 6.05 9.94
N SER A 137 2.06 5.40 8.78
CA SER A 137 1.89 6.03 7.46
C SER A 137 0.49 6.65 7.33
N VAL A 138 -0.57 5.95 7.75
CA VAL A 138 -1.96 6.47 7.70
C VAL A 138 -2.14 7.71 8.57
N VAL A 139 -1.56 7.73 9.77
CA VAL A 139 -1.62 8.90 10.66
C VAL A 139 -0.92 10.08 10.00
N TYR A 140 0.32 9.88 9.54
CA TYR A 140 1.12 10.95 8.93
C TYR A 140 0.45 11.51 7.65
N MET A 141 -0.02 10.64 6.76
CA MET A 141 -0.76 11.06 5.57
C MET A 141 -2.06 11.76 5.92
N GLY A 142 -2.78 11.28 6.94
CA GLY A 142 -4.04 11.86 7.39
C GLY A 142 -3.90 13.31 7.87
N GLU A 143 -2.82 13.62 8.58
CA GLU A 143 -2.50 14.98 9.00
C GLU A 143 -2.28 15.90 7.80
N VAL A 144 -1.42 15.49 6.86
CA VAL A 144 -1.08 16.30 5.68
C VAL A 144 -2.28 16.46 4.74
N TYR A 145 -3.02 15.37 4.47
CA TYR A 145 -4.22 15.42 3.63
C TYR A 145 -5.29 16.33 4.26
N GLY A 146 -5.46 16.29 5.59
CA GLY A 146 -6.38 17.16 6.29
C GLY A 146 -6.01 18.65 6.20
N GLU A 147 -4.72 18.99 6.07
CA GLU A 147 -4.30 20.37 5.76
C GLU A 147 -4.67 20.76 4.32
N ILE A 148 -4.37 19.90 3.35
CA ILE A 148 -4.67 20.13 1.93
C ILE A 148 -6.17 20.35 1.72
N GLU A 149 -7.02 19.45 2.25
CA GLU A 149 -8.48 19.54 2.13
C GLU A 149 -9.05 20.83 2.72
N LYS A 150 -8.48 21.34 3.82
CA LYS A 150 -8.90 22.63 4.41
C LYS A 150 -8.52 23.83 3.54
N THR A 151 -7.40 23.74 2.83
CA THR A 151 -6.90 24.82 1.97
C THR A 151 -7.46 24.78 0.55
N GLY A 152 -8.02 23.64 0.13
CA GLY A 152 -8.53 23.43 -1.24
C GLY A 152 -7.45 23.47 -2.32
N GLN A 153 -6.20 23.22 -1.93
CA GLN A 153 -5.05 23.11 -2.84
C GLN A 153 -5.02 21.76 -3.57
#